data_AF-A0A928LJZ1-F1
#
_entry.id   AF-A0A928LJZ1-F1
#
_cell.length_a   1.000
_cell.length_b   1.000
_cell.length_c   1.000
_cell.angle_alpha   90.00
_cell.angle_beta   90.00
_cell.angle_gamma   90.00
#
_symmetry.space_group_name_H-M   'P 1'
#
loop_
_entity.id
_entity.type
_entity.pdbx_description
1 polymer ?
#
loop_
_entity_poly.entity_id
_entity_poly.type
_entity_poly.pdbx_seq_one_letter_code
_entity_poly.pdbx_strand_id
1 'polypeptide(L)'
;MNLNVPVSNNKTTEIDVILIHETGLYVFEAKHYKGTIYGKNTDKSWTQYFIQAENQHFNNPILQNNYHISALNNLFPDIPKHSFILFTSSECTLRIENNSPDVDICTLDNIQSKLENKFFKATKRFSKEEINDIFIKLSPFSRMKQKVIIDRKEADFLSWVTPTIEKLEESQKEVESVKQTLNKEIEKTKQSLISERASLHESRKKGIIFNIIIAILCVIISAFICSNIIKKNTNELNTFKQKFQHINQIDNKYFKDLSSYVSVSNIQLSQLHSDAASFTARISMSNPTYGIALTEASTYIVMLDDGNVLEYNVFGEHLNYNAFANIIGKGIRDYGDLSTINLYGISDTNTISYIKLTGINLFQVNNINAIIKDNLEIELYSK
;
A
#
# COMPACT_ATOMS: atom_id res chain seq x y z
N MET A 1 -15.67 -22.34 -4.58
CA MET A 1 -16.04 -23.77 -4.48
C MET A 1 -15.00 -24.60 -5.22
N ASN A 2 -14.54 -25.72 -4.65
CA ASN A 2 -13.67 -26.68 -5.34
C ASN A 2 -14.50 -27.63 -6.20
N LEU A 3 -14.05 -27.93 -7.42
CA LEU A 3 -14.78 -28.74 -8.40
C LEU A 3 -13.92 -29.82 -9.05
N ASN A 4 -14.51 -30.98 -9.37
CA ASN A 4 -13.92 -31.92 -10.33
C ASN A 4 -14.72 -31.91 -11.61
N VAL A 5 -14.17 -31.23 -12.60
CA VAL A 5 -14.83 -31.04 -13.89
C VAL A 5 -14.33 -32.09 -14.87
N PRO A 6 -15.22 -32.76 -15.63
CA PRO A 6 -14.81 -33.71 -16.66
C PRO A 6 -14.09 -33.01 -17.82
N VAL A 7 -12.99 -33.59 -18.27
CA VAL A 7 -12.20 -33.11 -19.42
C VAL A 7 -12.48 -33.96 -20.66
N SER A 8 -12.56 -35.27 -20.48
CA SER A 8 -12.87 -36.29 -21.50
C SER A 8 -13.34 -37.56 -20.81
N ASN A 9 -13.82 -38.56 -21.55
CA ASN A 9 -14.28 -39.83 -20.98
C ASN A 9 -13.27 -40.39 -19.96
N ASN A 10 -13.71 -40.49 -18.70
CA ASN A 10 -12.96 -40.96 -17.52
C ASN A 10 -11.80 -40.09 -17.03
N LYS A 11 -11.63 -38.85 -17.50
CA LYS A 11 -10.64 -37.90 -16.96
C LYS A 11 -11.32 -36.65 -16.40
N THR A 12 -10.95 -36.28 -15.19
CA THR A 12 -11.40 -35.04 -14.53
C THR A 12 -10.22 -34.12 -14.24
N THR A 13 -10.52 -32.86 -14.00
CA THR A 13 -9.57 -31.87 -13.50
C THR A 13 -10.13 -31.20 -12.26
N GLU A 14 -9.27 -30.96 -11.27
CA GLU A 14 -9.65 -30.30 -10.02
C GLU A 14 -9.45 -28.80 -10.15
N ILE A 15 -10.48 -28.01 -9.85
CA ILE A 15 -10.46 -26.55 -9.82
C ILE A 15 -10.53 -26.13 -8.36
N ASP A 16 -9.54 -25.40 -7.86
CA ASP A 16 -9.46 -25.03 -6.43
C ASP A 16 -10.63 -24.13 -6.02
N VAL A 17 -10.82 -23.04 -6.77
CA VAL A 17 -11.87 -22.07 -6.52
C VAL A 17 -12.41 -21.57 -7.85
N ILE A 18 -13.72 -21.65 -8.00
CA ILE A 18 -14.47 -20.87 -8.99
C ILE A 18 -15.31 -19.80 -8.31
N LEU A 19 -15.33 -18.61 -8.89
CA LEU A 19 -16.26 -17.54 -8.58
C LEU A 19 -17.21 -17.35 -9.78
N ILE A 20 -18.50 -17.33 -9.49
CA ILE A 20 -19.56 -17.06 -10.46
C ILE A 20 -19.97 -15.60 -10.27
N HIS A 21 -19.86 -14.80 -11.31
CA HIS A 21 -20.15 -13.37 -11.27
C HIS A 21 -20.99 -12.96 -12.49
N GLU A 22 -21.71 -11.85 -12.40
CA GLU A 22 -22.54 -11.31 -13.48
C GLU A 22 -21.76 -11.05 -14.78
N THR A 23 -20.44 -10.97 -14.72
CA THR A 23 -19.57 -10.75 -15.91
C THR A 23 -18.98 -12.04 -16.49
N GLY A 24 -19.04 -13.18 -15.77
CA GLY A 24 -18.40 -14.43 -16.19
C GLY A 24 -17.92 -15.32 -15.02
N LEU A 25 -17.19 -16.38 -15.38
CA LEU A 25 -16.56 -17.31 -14.44
C LEU A 25 -15.11 -16.92 -14.19
N TYR A 26 -14.73 -16.83 -12.93
CA TYR A 26 -13.36 -16.55 -12.51
C TYR A 26 -12.77 -17.83 -11.92
N VAL A 27 -11.76 -18.36 -12.61
CA VAL A 27 -11.16 -19.67 -12.33
C VAL A 27 -9.82 -19.44 -11.67
N PHE A 28 -9.70 -19.86 -10.42
CA PHE A 28 -8.52 -19.66 -9.60
C PHE A 28 -7.72 -20.94 -9.48
N GLU A 29 -6.42 -20.83 -9.75
CA GLU A 29 -5.40 -21.79 -9.34
C GLU A 29 -4.67 -21.22 -8.13
N ALA A 30 -4.78 -21.87 -6.97
CA ALA A 30 -4.19 -21.38 -5.73
C ALA A 30 -2.87 -22.10 -5.44
N LYS A 31 -1.79 -21.35 -5.25
CA LYS A 31 -0.50 -21.87 -4.81
C LYS A 31 -0.14 -21.32 -3.44
N HIS A 32 0.36 -22.18 -2.57
CA HIS A 32 0.85 -21.80 -1.23
C HIS A 32 2.37 -21.94 -1.17
N TYR A 33 3.06 -21.11 -1.93
CA TYR A 33 4.52 -21.05 -1.96
C TYR A 33 5.03 -19.84 -1.19
N LYS A 34 6.17 -20.01 -0.52
CA LYS A 34 6.96 -18.95 0.12
C LYS A 34 8.18 -18.62 -0.74
N GLY A 35 8.88 -17.54 -0.41
CA GLY A 35 10.09 -17.13 -1.13
C GLY A 35 9.77 -16.42 -2.44
N THR A 36 10.77 -16.29 -3.31
CA THR A 36 10.62 -15.55 -4.56
C THR A 36 10.29 -16.48 -5.71
N ILE A 37 9.19 -16.21 -6.40
CA ILE A 37 8.74 -17.01 -7.54
C ILE A 37 9.17 -16.32 -8.84
N TYR A 38 9.96 -17.02 -9.64
CA TYR A 38 10.41 -16.61 -10.96
C TYR A 38 9.75 -17.45 -12.03
N GLY A 39 9.38 -16.80 -13.13
CA GLY A 39 8.87 -17.50 -14.31
C GLY A 39 8.31 -16.55 -15.35
N LYS A 40 8.09 -17.09 -16.54
CA LYS A 40 7.40 -16.41 -17.64
C LYS A 40 6.10 -17.14 -17.96
N ASN A 41 5.14 -16.42 -18.53
CA ASN A 41 3.88 -17.03 -18.97
C ASN A 41 4.07 -18.15 -20.01
N THR A 42 5.17 -18.12 -20.78
CA THR A 42 5.52 -19.13 -21.79
C THR A 42 6.25 -20.36 -21.25
N ASP A 43 6.73 -20.30 -20.00
CA ASP A 43 7.56 -21.38 -19.45
C ASP A 43 6.71 -22.60 -19.09
N LYS A 44 7.29 -23.80 -19.20
CA LYS A 44 6.64 -25.04 -18.75
C LYS A 44 6.65 -25.17 -17.22
N SER A 45 7.69 -24.68 -16.59
CA SER A 45 7.91 -24.73 -15.15
C SER A 45 8.42 -23.38 -14.64
N TRP A 46 8.05 -23.04 -13.43
CA TRP A 46 8.53 -21.88 -12.70
C TRP A 46 9.49 -22.30 -11.60
N THR A 47 10.23 -21.34 -11.07
CA THR A 47 11.25 -21.53 -10.04
C THR A 47 10.80 -20.83 -8.76
N GLN A 48 10.75 -21.60 -7.68
CA GLN A 48 10.67 -21.10 -6.32
C GLN A 48 12.09 -20.98 -5.78
N TYR A 49 12.49 -19.75 -5.49
CA TYR A 49 13.81 -19.39 -4.99
C TYR A 49 13.74 -19.09 -3.48
N PHE A 50 14.70 -19.64 -2.75
CA PHE A 50 15.04 -19.27 -1.40
C PHE A 50 16.53 -18.98 -1.34
N ILE A 51 16.97 -18.05 -0.51
CA ILE A 51 18.38 -17.65 -0.50
C ILE A 51 19.26 -18.70 0.19
N GLN A 52 18.72 -19.40 1.20
CA GLN A 52 19.44 -20.41 2.00
C GLN A 52 19.04 -21.85 1.65
N ALA A 53 18.23 -22.06 0.61
CA ALA A 53 17.82 -23.39 0.19
C ALA A 53 17.92 -23.53 -1.32
N GLU A 54 18.02 -24.77 -1.79
CA GLU A 54 18.06 -25.06 -3.22
C GLU A 54 16.78 -24.61 -3.91
N ASN A 55 16.94 -24.14 -5.14
CA ASN A 55 15.82 -23.75 -5.98
C ASN A 55 14.93 -24.94 -6.25
N GLN A 56 13.63 -24.75 -6.06
CA GLN A 56 12.64 -25.74 -6.40
C GLN A 56 11.93 -25.35 -7.68
N HIS A 57 11.66 -26.33 -8.54
CA HIS A 57 10.90 -26.10 -9.76
C HIS A 57 9.52 -26.73 -9.63
N PHE A 58 8.51 -26.03 -10.14
CA PHE A 58 7.14 -26.51 -10.17
C PHE A 58 6.48 -26.17 -11.50
N ASN A 59 5.44 -26.92 -11.86
CA ASN A 59 4.74 -26.69 -13.12
C ASN A 59 4.12 -25.29 -13.15
N ASN A 60 4.18 -24.64 -14.31
CA ASN A 60 3.59 -23.31 -14.48
C ASN A 60 2.07 -23.35 -14.19
N PRO A 61 1.59 -22.62 -13.16
CA PRO A 61 0.20 -22.66 -12.75
C PRO A 61 -0.75 -22.07 -13.80
N ILE A 62 -0.26 -21.22 -14.71
CA ILE A 62 -1.05 -20.70 -15.83
C ILE A 62 -1.46 -21.84 -16.77
N LEU A 63 -0.53 -22.75 -17.08
CA LEU A 63 -0.81 -23.90 -17.95
C LEU A 63 -1.82 -24.84 -17.29
N GLN A 64 -1.68 -25.03 -15.97
CA GLN A 64 -2.63 -25.80 -15.18
C GLN A 64 -4.04 -25.16 -15.22
N ASN A 65 -4.14 -23.85 -14.99
CA ASN A 65 -5.42 -23.16 -15.01
C ASN A 65 -6.06 -23.11 -16.41
N ASN A 66 -5.25 -23.03 -17.48
CA ASN A 66 -5.74 -23.14 -18.86
C ASN A 66 -6.39 -24.51 -19.12
N TYR A 67 -5.86 -25.59 -18.53
CA TYR A 67 -6.46 -26.91 -18.62
C TYR A 67 -7.82 -26.96 -17.89
N HIS A 68 -7.96 -26.32 -16.73
CA HIS A 68 -9.23 -26.15 -16.02
C HIS A 68 -10.26 -25.38 -16.85
N ILE A 69 -9.84 -24.26 -17.45
CA ILE A 69 -10.68 -23.42 -18.31
C ILE A 69 -11.15 -24.20 -19.54
N SER A 70 -10.27 -25.00 -20.15
CA SER A 70 -10.62 -25.88 -21.26
C SER A 70 -11.72 -26.88 -20.89
N ALA A 71 -11.63 -27.49 -19.69
CA ALA A 71 -12.67 -28.39 -19.19
C ALA A 71 -14.01 -27.65 -18.98
N LEU A 72 -13.98 -26.44 -18.42
CA LEU A 72 -15.17 -25.60 -18.26
C LEU A 72 -15.75 -25.13 -19.58
N ASN A 73 -14.95 -24.95 -20.64
CA ASN A 73 -15.44 -24.60 -21.97
C ASN A 73 -16.36 -25.69 -22.54
N ASN A 74 -16.14 -26.96 -22.20
CA ASN A 74 -17.01 -28.05 -22.62
C ASN A 74 -18.40 -27.97 -21.95
N LEU A 75 -18.47 -27.45 -20.72
CA LEU A 75 -19.73 -27.31 -19.98
C LEU A 75 -20.45 -26.00 -20.27
N PHE A 76 -19.69 -24.92 -20.46
CA PHE A 76 -20.19 -23.55 -20.57
C PHE A 76 -19.51 -22.81 -21.72
N PRO A 77 -19.70 -23.20 -22.99
CA PRO A 77 -18.96 -22.64 -24.12
C PRO A 77 -19.10 -21.11 -24.25
N ASP A 78 -20.30 -20.58 -23.96
CA ASP A 78 -20.64 -19.18 -24.20
C ASP A 78 -20.34 -18.26 -23.00
N ILE A 79 -19.91 -18.81 -21.86
CA ILE A 79 -19.64 -18.03 -20.66
C ILE A 79 -18.18 -17.55 -20.65
N PRO A 80 -17.91 -16.24 -20.54
CA PRO A 80 -16.54 -15.74 -20.40
C PRO A 80 -15.85 -16.35 -19.19
N LYS A 81 -14.58 -16.73 -19.36
CA LYS A 81 -13.75 -17.32 -18.30
C LYS A 81 -12.51 -16.47 -18.11
N HIS A 82 -12.20 -16.16 -16.87
CA HIS A 82 -11.07 -15.32 -16.49
C HIS A 82 -10.10 -16.13 -15.64
N SER A 83 -8.83 -16.18 -16.06
CA SER A 83 -7.79 -16.96 -15.39
C SER A 83 -7.16 -16.14 -14.27
N PHE A 84 -7.19 -16.66 -13.05
CA PHE A 84 -6.52 -16.09 -11.89
C PHE A 84 -5.53 -17.10 -11.29
N ILE A 85 -4.29 -16.68 -11.10
CA ILE A 85 -3.27 -17.43 -10.36
C ILE A 85 -3.05 -16.73 -9.03
N LEU A 86 -3.45 -17.37 -7.94
CA LEU A 86 -3.41 -16.80 -6.60
C LEU A 86 -2.28 -17.42 -5.77
N PHE A 87 -1.34 -16.58 -5.34
CA PHE A 87 -0.35 -16.96 -4.34
C PHE A 87 -0.84 -16.54 -2.95
N THR A 88 -1.02 -17.52 -2.07
CA THR A 88 -1.73 -17.34 -0.79
C THR A 88 -0.82 -17.05 0.40
N SER A 89 0.50 -17.25 0.26
CA SER A 89 1.42 -16.92 1.34
C SER A 89 1.77 -15.43 1.33
N SER A 90 1.73 -14.79 2.50
CA SER A 90 2.22 -13.42 2.70
C SER A 90 3.75 -13.30 2.55
N GLU A 91 4.48 -14.43 2.61
CA GLU A 91 5.93 -14.50 2.42
C GLU A 91 6.31 -14.82 0.96
N CYS A 92 5.39 -14.59 0.01
CA CYS A 92 5.59 -14.85 -1.41
C CYS A 92 5.86 -13.55 -2.17
N THR A 93 7.04 -13.47 -2.80
CA THR A 93 7.39 -12.37 -3.69
C THR A 93 7.31 -12.85 -5.13
N LEU A 94 6.60 -12.12 -5.99
CA LEU A 94 6.40 -12.51 -7.39
C LEU A 94 7.34 -11.72 -8.31
N ARG A 95 8.18 -12.43 -9.07
CA ARG A 95 9.04 -11.90 -10.13
C ARG A 95 8.69 -12.60 -11.45
N ILE A 96 7.45 -12.35 -11.92
CA ILE A 96 6.87 -13.02 -13.08
C ILE A 96 6.81 -12.08 -14.27
N GLU A 97 7.34 -12.52 -15.41
CA GLU A 97 7.10 -11.86 -16.70
C GLU A 97 5.79 -12.39 -17.28
N ASN A 98 4.73 -11.59 -17.18
CA ASN A 98 3.43 -11.92 -17.74
C ASN A 98 3.02 -10.92 -18.83
N ASN A 99 3.14 -11.35 -20.09
CA ASN A 99 2.70 -10.57 -21.24
C ASN A 99 1.26 -10.91 -21.68
N SER A 100 0.55 -11.76 -20.93
CA SER A 100 -0.84 -12.14 -21.24
C SER A 100 -1.82 -11.24 -20.50
N PRO A 101 -2.64 -10.43 -21.20
CA PRO A 101 -3.63 -9.55 -20.56
C PRO A 101 -4.83 -10.32 -19.97
N ASP A 102 -5.00 -11.57 -20.36
CA ASP A 102 -6.14 -12.42 -19.98
C ASP A 102 -5.89 -13.27 -18.73
N VAL A 103 -4.66 -13.20 -18.19
CA VAL A 103 -4.25 -13.93 -16.99
C VAL A 103 -3.86 -12.94 -15.91
N ASP A 104 -4.59 -12.98 -14.79
CA ASP A 104 -4.25 -12.22 -13.60
C ASP A 104 -3.43 -13.09 -12.65
N ILE A 105 -2.26 -12.59 -12.26
CA ILE A 105 -1.41 -13.22 -11.24
C ILE A 105 -1.43 -12.28 -10.04
N CYS A 106 -1.81 -12.80 -8.88
CA CYS A 106 -2.11 -12.00 -7.71
C CYS A 106 -1.66 -12.66 -6.40
N THR A 107 -1.48 -11.85 -5.38
CA THR A 107 -1.37 -12.27 -3.98
C THR A 107 -2.69 -11.97 -3.27
N LEU A 108 -2.87 -12.45 -2.04
CA LEU A 108 -4.05 -12.09 -1.23
C LEU A 108 -4.19 -10.58 -1.02
N ASP A 109 -3.09 -9.84 -0.95
CA ASP A 109 -3.12 -8.40 -0.70
C ASP A 109 -3.69 -7.59 -1.88
N ASN A 110 -3.61 -8.12 -3.10
CA ASN A 110 -4.02 -7.39 -4.31
C ASN A 110 -5.14 -8.06 -5.11
N ILE A 111 -5.67 -9.20 -4.65
CA ILE A 111 -6.77 -9.90 -5.33
C ILE A 111 -8.03 -9.04 -5.43
N GLN A 112 -8.37 -8.30 -4.36
CA GLN A 112 -9.57 -7.46 -4.33
C GLN A 112 -9.50 -6.38 -5.41
N SER A 113 -8.43 -5.60 -5.45
CA SER A 113 -8.28 -4.51 -6.43
C SER A 113 -8.24 -5.04 -7.86
N LYS A 114 -7.65 -6.21 -8.10
CA LYS A 114 -7.66 -6.86 -9.43
C LYS A 114 -9.07 -7.30 -9.85
N LEU A 115 -9.83 -7.90 -8.94
CA LEU A 115 -11.21 -8.31 -9.20
C LEU A 115 -12.09 -7.10 -9.48
N GLU A 116 -12.03 -6.06 -8.65
CA GLU A 116 -12.78 -4.80 -8.85
C GLU A 116 -12.47 -4.19 -10.21
N ASN A 117 -11.19 -4.14 -10.60
CA ASN A 117 -10.76 -3.65 -11.91
C ASN A 117 -11.31 -4.50 -13.06
N LYS A 118 -11.36 -5.83 -12.93
CA LYS A 118 -11.96 -6.71 -13.95
C LYS A 118 -13.47 -6.53 -14.00
N PHE A 119 -14.15 -6.46 -12.86
CA PHE A 119 -15.60 -6.25 -12.78
C PHE A 119 -16.00 -4.92 -13.43
N PHE A 120 -15.24 -3.86 -13.16
CA PHE A 120 -15.50 -2.54 -13.73
C PHE A 120 -15.35 -2.49 -15.25
N LYS A 121 -14.36 -3.22 -15.80
CA LYS A 121 -14.09 -3.25 -17.25
C LYS A 121 -14.98 -4.20 -18.03
N ALA A 122 -15.55 -5.21 -17.37
CA ALA A 122 -16.29 -6.26 -18.04
C ALA A 122 -17.78 -5.93 -18.17
N THR A 123 -18.38 -6.34 -19.29
CA THR A 123 -19.82 -6.23 -19.50
C THR A 123 -20.57 -7.22 -18.60
N LYS A 124 -21.57 -6.72 -17.87
CA LYS A 124 -22.52 -7.54 -17.11
C LYS A 124 -23.43 -8.28 -18.09
N ARG A 125 -23.43 -9.61 -18.00
CA ARG A 125 -24.12 -10.52 -18.92
C ARG A 125 -25.19 -11.38 -18.24
N PHE A 126 -25.06 -11.63 -16.94
CA PHE A 126 -25.89 -12.61 -16.25
C PHE A 126 -26.73 -11.98 -15.14
N SER A 127 -28.01 -12.32 -15.09
CA SER A 127 -28.91 -12.01 -13.98
C SER A 127 -28.61 -12.88 -12.75
N LYS A 128 -29.27 -12.59 -11.62
CA LYS A 128 -29.16 -13.42 -10.41
C LYS A 128 -29.67 -14.85 -10.65
N GLU A 129 -30.74 -14.99 -11.43
CA GLU A 129 -31.33 -16.28 -11.80
C GLU A 129 -30.38 -17.09 -12.68
N GLU A 130 -29.73 -16.46 -13.68
CA GLU A 130 -28.75 -17.13 -14.54
C GLU A 130 -27.50 -17.55 -13.76
N ILE A 131 -27.03 -16.71 -12.82
CA ILE A 131 -25.95 -17.07 -11.89
C ILE A 131 -26.34 -18.31 -11.07
N ASN A 132 -27.58 -18.37 -10.58
CA ASN A 132 -28.10 -19.52 -9.85
C ASN A 132 -28.16 -20.78 -10.72
N ASP A 133 -28.58 -20.66 -11.98
CA ASP A 133 -28.61 -21.79 -12.92
C ASP A 133 -27.20 -22.34 -13.20
N ILE A 134 -26.21 -21.46 -13.36
CA ILE A 134 -24.80 -21.84 -13.51
C ILE A 134 -24.33 -22.57 -12.25
N PHE A 135 -24.67 -22.05 -11.07
CA PHE A 135 -24.34 -22.68 -9.80
C PHE A 135 -24.94 -24.09 -9.69
N ILE A 136 -26.24 -24.26 -9.98
CA ILE A 136 -26.92 -25.55 -9.98
C ILE A 136 -26.23 -26.54 -10.92
N LYS A 137 -25.86 -26.10 -12.14
CA LYS A 137 -25.13 -26.94 -13.10
C LYS A 137 -23.73 -27.33 -12.62
N LEU A 138 -23.05 -26.48 -11.85
CA LEU A 138 -21.73 -26.76 -11.28
C LEU A 138 -21.78 -27.65 -10.04
N SER A 139 -22.89 -27.62 -9.29
CA SER A 139 -23.05 -28.33 -8.02
C SER A 139 -22.71 -29.83 -8.05
N PRO A 140 -23.02 -30.63 -9.12
CA PRO A 140 -22.71 -32.06 -9.14
C PRO A 140 -21.20 -32.35 -9.20
N PHE A 141 -20.39 -31.37 -9.64
CA PHE A 141 -18.94 -31.49 -9.73
C PHE A 141 -18.25 -31.14 -8.40
N SER A 142 -19.00 -30.61 -7.42
CA SER A 142 -18.46 -30.20 -6.13
C SER A 142 -18.25 -31.42 -5.23
N ARG A 143 -17.06 -31.53 -4.61
CA ARG A 143 -16.78 -32.53 -3.57
C ARG A 143 -17.32 -32.07 -2.21
N MET A 144 -18.59 -31.70 -2.09
CA MET A 144 -19.17 -31.54 -0.74
C MET A 144 -19.20 -32.92 -0.06
N LYS A 145 -18.17 -33.21 0.73
CA LYS A 145 -18.00 -34.48 1.45
C LYS A 145 -18.98 -34.63 2.61
N GLN A 146 -19.56 -33.52 3.09
CA GLN A 146 -20.50 -33.51 4.20
C GLN A 146 -21.86 -32.99 3.71
N LYS A 147 -22.89 -33.80 3.95
CA LYS A 147 -24.27 -33.34 3.93
C LYS A 147 -24.43 -32.33 5.06
N VAL A 148 -24.75 -31.09 4.73
CA VAL A 148 -25.06 -30.09 5.76
C VAL A 148 -26.45 -30.40 6.27
N ILE A 149 -26.58 -30.69 7.57
CA ILE A 149 -27.87 -30.96 8.20
C ILE A 149 -28.30 -29.70 8.93
N ILE A 150 -29.41 -29.09 8.49
CA ILE A 150 -30.09 -27.98 9.19
C ILE A 150 -31.43 -28.53 9.67
N ASP A 151 -31.74 -28.36 10.96
CA ASP A 151 -32.98 -28.83 11.57
C ASP A 151 -33.32 -30.31 11.30
N ARG A 152 -32.29 -31.18 11.37
CA ARG A 152 -32.40 -32.64 11.16
C ARG A 152 -32.83 -33.05 9.75
N LYS A 153 -32.79 -32.12 8.78
CA LYS A 153 -32.94 -32.42 7.35
C LYS A 153 -31.66 -32.06 6.62
N GLU A 154 -31.37 -32.82 5.56
CA GLU A 154 -30.30 -32.47 4.63
C GLU A 154 -30.67 -31.15 3.95
N ALA A 155 -29.88 -30.12 4.22
CA ALA A 155 -30.02 -28.81 3.63
C ALA A 155 -29.34 -28.82 2.27
N ASP A 156 -30.08 -28.38 1.24
CA ASP A 156 -29.46 -28.01 -0.01
C ASP A 156 -28.52 -26.80 0.20
N PHE A 157 -27.63 -26.56 -0.76
CA PHE A 157 -26.65 -25.48 -0.65
C PHE A 157 -27.29 -24.09 -0.45
N LEU A 158 -28.45 -23.83 -1.07
CA LEU A 158 -29.13 -22.53 -0.94
C LEU A 158 -29.60 -22.35 0.51
N SER A 159 -30.23 -23.37 1.07
CA SER A 159 -30.64 -23.41 2.48
C SER A 159 -29.46 -23.20 3.45
N TRP A 160 -28.26 -23.65 3.07
CA TRP A 160 -27.03 -23.44 3.85
C TRP A 160 -26.42 -22.03 3.70
N VAL A 161 -26.38 -21.48 2.49
CA VAL A 161 -25.74 -20.19 2.21
C VAL A 161 -26.65 -19.00 2.54
N THR A 162 -27.97 -19.18 2.46
CA THR A 162 -28.97 -18.13 2.68
C THR A 162 -28.80 -17.41 4.02
N PRO A 163 -28.62 -18.08 5.17
CA PRO A 163 -28.39 -17.39 6.44
C PRO A 163 -27.10 -16.55 6.45
N THR A 164 -26.08 -16.97 5.70
CA THR A 164 -24.81 -16.21 5.59
C THR A 164 -25.01 -14.98 4.72
N ILE A 165 -25.74 -15.11 3.60
CA ILE A 165 -26.12 -13.98 2.74
C ILE A 165 -26.97 -12.98 3.52
N GLU A 166 -28.01 -13.44 4.22
CA GLU A 166 -28.88 -12.58 5.04
C GLU A 166 -28.08 -11.81 6.08
N LYS A 167 -27.16 -12.47 6.79
CA LYS A 167 -26.27 -11.83 7.76
C LYS A 167 -25.35 -10.78 7.13
N LEU A 168 -24.83 -11.05 5.94
CA LEU A 168 -23.99 -10.08 5.20
C LEU A 168 -24.81 -8.88 4.71
N GLU A 169 -26.03 -9.11 4.22
CA GLU A 169 -26.95 -8.05 3.82
C GLU A 169 -27.40 -7.18 5.01
N GLU A 170 -27.64 -7.79 6.17
CA GLU A 170 -27.90 -7.07 7.43
C GLU A 170 -26.72 -6.21 7.84
N SER A 171 -25.51 -6.78 7.83
CA SER A 171 -24.27 -6.05 8.14
C SER A 171 -24.06 -4.87 7.18
N GLN A 172 -24.38 -5.04 5.90
CA GLN A 172 -24.30 -3.97 4.90
C GLN A 172 -25.32 -2.86 5.18
N LYS A 173 -26.57 -3.21 5.55
CA LYS A 173 -27.60 -2.23 5.94
C LYS A 173 -27.20 -1.45 7.19
N GLU A 174 -26.59 -2.10 8.17
CA GLU A 174 -26.07 -1.42 9.38
C GLU A 174 -25.00 -0.39 9.01
N VAL A 175 -24.01 -0.75 8.21
CA VAL A 175 -22.96 0.19 7.74
C VAL A 175 -23.56 1.38 7.00
N GLU A 176 -24.55 1.15 6.15
CA GLU A 176 -25.20 2.22 5.39
C GLU A 176 -26.00 3.16 6.31
N SER A 177 -26.65 2.61 7.34
CA SER A 177 -27.36 3.39 8.37
C SER A 177 -26.42 4.27 9.20
N VAL A 178 -25.22 3.74 9.53
CA VAL A 178 -24.17 4.49 10.24
C VAL A 178 -23.66 5.63 9.36
N LYS A 179 -23.39 5.40 8.08
CA LYS A 179 -22.99 6.46 7.14
C LYS A 179 -24.04 7.55 7.03
N GLN A 180 -25.32 7.21 6.96
CA GLN A 180 -26.41 8.18 6.91
C GLN A 180 -26.50 9.01 8.19
N THR A 181 -26.29 8.40 9.35
CA THR A 181 -26.28 9.08 10.65
C THR A 181 -25.12 10.06 10.74
N LEU A 182 -23.91 9.63 10.35
CA LEU A 182 -22.72 10.47 10.33
C LEU A 182 -22.88 11.67 9.38
N ASN A 183 -23.44 11.45 8.19
CA ASN A 183 -23.72 12.54 7.24
C ASN A 183 -24.72 13.57 7.80
N LYS A 184 -25.75 13.12 8.54
CA LYS A 184 -26.67 14.04 9.22
C LYS A 184 -25.98 14.85 10.31
N GLU A 185 -25.07 14.26 11.09
CA GLU A 185 -24.29 14.97 12.10
C GLU A 185 -23.35 16.01 11.48
N ILE A 186 -22.70 15.67 10.37
CA ILE A 186 -21.86 16.60 9.60
C ILE A 186 -22.68 17.81 9.13
N GLU A 187 -23.86 17.59 8.55
CA GLU A 187 -24.72 18.69 8.07
C GLU A 187 -25.25 19.54 9.22
N LYS A 188 -25.61 18.93 10.36
CA LYS A 188 -26.02 19.67 11.57
C LYS A 188 -24.88 20.55 12.09
N THR A 189 -23.65 20.03 12.09
CA THR A 189 -22.45 20.78 12.51
C THR A 189 -22.17 21.94 11.55
N LYS A 190 -22.30 21.73 10.24
CA LYS A 190 -22.20 22.81 9.24
C LYS A 190 -23.25 23.88 9.45
N GLN A 191 -24.50 23.52 9.68
CA GLN A 191 -25.58 24.48 9.94
C GLN A 191 -25.34 25.27 11.24
N SER A 192 -24.84 24.61 12.30
CA SER A 192 -24.44 25.27 13.54
C SER A 192 -23.37 26.33 13.27
N LEU A 193 -22.29 25.96 12.56
CA LEU A 193 -21.21 26.89 12.20
C LEU A 193 -21.69 28.05 11.33
N ILE A 194 -22.62 27.81 10.41
CA ILE A 194 -23.23 28.85 9.58
C ILE A 194 -24.07 29.81 10.44
N SER A 195 -24.84 29.29 11.40
CA SER A 195 -25.68 30.09 12.30
C SER A 195 -24.85 30.91 13.29
N GLU A 196 -23.74 30.37 13.78
CA GLU A 196 -22.76 31.06 14.63
C GLU A 196 -22.04 32.17 13.86
N ARG A 197 -21.74 31.93 12.57
CA ARG A 197 -21.22 32.96 11.66
C ARG A 197 -22.25 34.06 11.36
N ALA A 198 -23.54 33.73 11.32
CA ALA A 198 -24.64 34.68 11.09
C ALA A 198 -24.94 35.54 12.34
N SER A 199 -24.88 34.97 13.55
CA SER A 199 -25.05 35.73 14.80
C SER A 199 -23.87 36.69 15.06
N LEU A 200 -22.66 36.32 14.64
CA LEU A 200 -21.50 37.22 14.54
C LEU A 200 -21.72 38.39 13.57
N HIS A 201 -22.60 38.21 12.57
CA HIS A 201 -22.94 39.22 11.57
C HIS A 201 -24.04 40.21 12.04
N GLU A 202 -24.93 39.78 12.95
CA GLU A 202 -26.02 40.62 13.47
C GLU A 202 -25.53 41.70 14.45
N SER A 203 -24.36 41.47 15.06
CA SER A 203 -23.66 42.43 15.92
C SER A 203 -22.95 43.56 15.14
N ARG A 204 -23.08 43.64 13.80
CA ARG A 204 -22.34 44.59 12.93
C ARG A 204 -23.21 45.46 12.02
N LYS A 205 -24.43 45.83 12.43
CA LYS A 205 -25.36 46.64 11.61
C LYS A 205 -25.20 48.18 11.63
N LYS A 206 -24.14 48.75 12.23
CA LYS A 206 -23.87 50.21 12.21
C LYS A 206 -22.76 50.68 11.25
N GLY A 207 -22.14 49.80 10.48
CA GLY A 207 -20.88 50.10 9.77
C GLY A 207 -20.94 50.01 8.24
N ILE A 208 -22.00 50.48 7.58
CA ILE A 208 -22.09 50.41 6.10
C ILE A 208 -21.72 51.74 5.41
N ILE A 209 -21.83 52.90 6.09
CA ILE A 209 -21.22 54.19 5.63
C ILE A 209 -19.68 54.20 5.84
N PHE A 210 -19.15 53.10 6.40
CA PHE A 210 -17.83 52.88 7.01
C PHE A 210 -16.86 52.04 6.15
N ASN A 211 -17.22 51.55 4.96
CA ASN A 211 -16.29 50.76 4.12
C ASN A 211 -15.58 51.55 3.00
N ILE A 212 -16.13 52.67 2.53
CA ILE A 212 -15.57 53.39 1.35
C ILE A 212 -14.52 54.43 1.77
N ILE A 213 -14.68 55.08 2.92
CA ILE A 213 -13.77 56.13 3.41
C ILE A 213 -12.56 55.52 4.16
N ILE A 214 -12.71 54.35 4.79
CA ILE A 214 -11.63 53.63 5.50
C ILE A 214 -10.64 52.97 4.52
N ALA A 215 -11.08 52.48 3.37
CA ALA A 215 -10.18 51.87 2.38
C ALA A 215 -9.10 52.85 1.88
N ILE A 216 -9.46 54.11 1.69
CA ILE A 216 -8.55 55.18 1.22
C ILE A 216 -7.59 55.62 2.35
N LEU A 217 -8.06 55.65 3.60
CA LEU A 217 -7.23 55.99 4.77
C LEU A 217 -6.28 54.84 5.18
N CYS A 218 -6.67 53.57 4.97
CA CYS A 218 -5.89 52.37 5.29
C CYS A 218 -4.65 52.19 4.40
N VAL A 219 -4.70 52.61 3.13
CA VAL A 219 -3.53 52.55 2.23
C VAL A 219 -2.42 53.53 2.67
N ILE A 220 -2.81 54.68 3.22
CA ILE A 220 -1.88 55.73 3.63
C ILE A 220 -1.29 55.45 5.02
N ILE A 221 -2.09 54.88 5.93
CA ILE A 221 -1.64 54.53 7.30
C ILE A 221 -0.86 53.19 7.33
N SER A 222 -1.09 52.26 6.39
CA SER A 222 -0.32 50.99 6.30
C SER A 222 1.16 51.19 5.97
N ALA A 223 1.54 52.31 5.36
CA ALA A 223 2.93 52.64 5.11
C ALA A 223 3.67 53.11 6.39
N PHE A 224 2.97 53.72 7.35
CA PHE A 224 3.60 54.37 8.51
C PHE A 224 3.60 53.53 9.80
N ILE A 225 2.56 52.71 10.04
CA ILE A 225 2.48 51.86 11.24
C ILE A 225 3.34 50.58 11.11
N CYS A 226 3.72 50.19 9.89
CA CYS A 226 4.56 49.02 9.62
C CYS A 226 5.91 49.02 10.36
N SER A 227 6.43 50.15 10.84
CA SER A 227 7.69 50.17 11.57
C SER A 227 7.58 49.73 13.04
N ASN A 228 6.49 50.07 13.75
CA ASN A 228 6.42 49.88 15.21
C ASN A 228 5.49 48.74 15.68
N ILE A 229 4.58 48.21 14.84
CA ILE A 229 3.81 46.98 15.13
C ILE A 229 4.65 45.70 14.95
N ILE A 230 5.67 45.72 14.08
CA ILE A 230 6.53 44.54 13.83
C ILE A 230 7.16 44.06 15.14
N LYS A 231 7.60 44.95 16.02
CA LYS A 231 8.27 44.55 17.27
C LYS A 231 7.34 43.88 18.30
N LYS A 232 6.09 44.32 18.43
CA LYS A 232 5.14 43.73 19.41
C LYS A 232 4.45 42.47 18.87
N ASN A 233 4.08 42.46 17.59
CA ASN A 233 3.45 41.29 16.95
C ASN A 233 4.42 40.12 16.76
N THR A 234 5.75 40.35 16.70
CA THR A 234 6.72 39.25 16.67
C THR A 234 6.68 38.43 17.96
N ASN A 235 6.44 39.06 19.11
CA ASN A 235 6.36 38.37 20.40
C ASN A 235 5.04 37.59 20.58
N GLU A 236 3.89 38.15 20.22
CA GLU A 236 2.60 37.44 20.32
C GLU A 236 2.43 36.36 19.24
N LEU A 237 2.98 36.56 18.04
CA LEU A 237 3.03 35.55 16.98
C LEU A 237 3.85 34.32 17.39
N ASN A 238 4.91 34.49 18.18
CA ASN A 238 5.69 33.37 18.70
C ASN A 238 4.91 32.58 19.77
N THR A 239 4.13 33.26 20.62
CA THR A 239 3.25 32.64 21.62
C THR A 239 2.02 31.96 20.99
N PHE A 240 1.52 32.47 19.87
CA PHE A 240 0.41 31.89 19.10
C PHE A 240 0.84 30.69 18.24
N LYS A 241 2.06 30.73 17.67
CA LYS A 241 2.66 29.58 16.96
C LYS A 241 2.86 28.36 17.85
N GLN A 242 3.05 28.54 19.17
CA GLN A 242 3.15 27.43 20.12
C GLN A 242 1.82 26.71 20.39
N LYS A 243 0.66 27.30 20.06
CA LYS A 243 -0.66 26.73 20.38
C LYS A 243 -1.39 26.06 19.20
N PHE A 244 -0.86 26.15 17.98
CA PHE A 244 -1.46 25.58 16.75
C PHE A 244 -0.61 24.45 16.12
N GLN A 245 0.19 23.73 16.92
CA GLN A 245 0.98 22.58 16.45
C GLN A 245 0.20 21.27 16.24
N HIS A 246 -1.12 21.24 16.45
CA HIS A 246 -1.92 20.02 16.25
C HIS A 246 -2.96 20.20 15.14
N ILE A 247 -2.69 19.51 14.02
CA ILE A 247 -3.57 19.19 12.87
C ILE A 247 -3.69 20.28 11.79
N ASN A 248 -2.62 20.39 10.99
CA ASN A 248 -2.59 20.53 9.52
C ASN A 248 -1.13 20.67 9.06
N GLN A 249 -0.50 19.60 8.56
CA GLN A 249 0.86 19.64 7.98
C GLN A 249 0.99 18.72 6.75
N ILE A 250 0.45 19.17 5.61
CA ILE A 250 1.06 18.92 4.30
C ILE A 250 1.74 20.24 3.90
N ASP A 251 2.88 20.47 4.54
CA ASP A 251 4.00 21.34 4.14
C ASP A 251 4.98 21.28 5.30
N ASN A 252 5.69 20.15 5.37
CA ASN A 252 6.35 19.77 6.61
C ASN A 252 7.69 20.49 6.77
N LYS A 253 7.75 21.44 7.71
CA LYS A 253 8.96 22.14 8.13
C LYS A 253 10.13 21.19 8.47
N TYR A 254 9.86 19.92 8.79
CA TYR A 254 10.89 18.90 9.04
C TYR A 254 11.71 18.47 7.81
N PHE A 255 11.23 18.71 6.57
CA PHE A 255 11.99 18.36 5.35
C PHE A 255 13.23 19.25 5.14
N LYS A 256 13.18 20.50 5.62
CA LYS A 256 14.34 21.40 5.64
C LYS A 256 15.25 21.20 6.86
N ASP A 257 14.73 20.54 7.91
CA ASP A 257 15.39 20.45 9.21
C ASP A 257 16.03 19.06 9.48
N LEU A 258 15.63 17.96 8.82
CA LEU A 258 16.26 16.66 9.07
C LEU A 258 17.75 16.64 8.71
N SER A 259 18.12 17.24 7.57
CA SER A 259 19.53 17.44 7.18
C SER A 259 20.30 18.38 8.13
N SER A 260 19.59 19.23 8.88
CA SER A 260 20.22 20.04 9.94
C SER A 260 20.42 19.26 11.25
N TYR A 261 19.67 18.18 11.44
CA TYR A 261 19.70 17.31 12.62
C TYR A 261 20.53 16.05 12.44
N VAL A 262 20.82 15.68 11.20
CA VAL A 262 21.58 14.51 10.83
C VAL A 262 22.91 14.96 10.23
N SER A 263 24.01 14.43 10.73
CA SER A 263 25.31 14.56 10.05
C SER A 263 25.76 13.22 9.50
N VAL A 264 26.19 13.24 8.24
CA VAL A 264 26.75 12.10 7.52
C VAL A 264 28.26 12.28 7.41
N SER A 265 29.01 11.24 7.74
CA SER A 265 30.48 11.24 7.76
C SER A 265 31.02 9.87 7.36
N ASN A 266 32.34 9.73 7.26
CA ASN A 266 33.01 8.47 6.91
C ASN A 266 32.45 7.80 5.64
N ILE A 267 32.07 8.60 4.66
CA ILE A 267 31.56 8.10 3.39
C ILE A 267 32.71 7.44 2.62
N GLN A 268 32.53 6.18 2.22
CA GLN A 268 33.47 5.48 1.37
C GLN A 268 32.71 4.85 0.21
N LEU A 269 33.23 5.08 -0.99
CA LEU A 269 32.74 4.51 -2.23
C LEU A 269 33.93 3.91 -2.97
N SER A 270 33.87 2.61 -3.27
CA SER A 270 34.97 1.89 -3.92
C SER A 270 34.48 0.90 -4.97
N GLN A 271 35.20 0.78 -6.08
CA GLN A 271 34.91 -0.22 -7.09
C GLN A 271 35.34 -1.61 -6.57
N LEU A 272 34.46 -2.62 -6.64
CA LEU A 272 34.79 -3.99 -6.27
C LEU A 272 35.18 -4.83 -7.49
N HIS A 273 34.29 -4.92 -8.49
CA HIS A 273 34.46 -5.70 -9.72
C HIS A 273 33.82 -4.96 -10.92
N SER A 274 33.79 -5.54 -12.12
CA SER A 274 33.30 -4.87 -13.35
C SER A 274 31.81 -4.46 -13.32
N ASP A 275 31.03 -4.88 -12.33
CA ASP A 275 29.58 -4.59 -12.24
C ASP A 275 29.08 -4.35 -10.80
N ALA A 276 29.99 -3.99 -9.88
CA ALA A 276 29.60 -3.70 -8.51
C ALA A 276 30.50 -2.66 -7.83
N ALA A 277 29.85 -1.75 -7.11
CA ALA A 277 30.49 -0.79 -6.20
C ALA A 277 30.18 -1.14 -4.74
N SER A 278 31.08 -0.79 -3.82
CA SER A 278 30.89 -0.87 -2.38
C SER A 278 30.62 0.51 -1.81
N PHE A 279 29.65 0.63 -0.91
CA PHE A 279 29.30 1.87 -0.22
C PHE A 279 29.19 1.68 1.29
N THR A 280 29.71 2.64 2.07
CA THR A 280 29.46 2.77 3.51
C THR A 280 29.43 4.24 3.92
N ALA A 281 28.70 4.55 5.00
CA ALA A 281 28.64 5.87 5.61
C ALA A 281 28.28 5.76 7.10
N ARG A 282 28.63 6.79 7.87
CA ARG A 282 28.21 6.96 9.27
C ARG A 282 27.16 8.06 9.37
N ILE A 283 26.06 7.75 10.06
CA ILE A 283 25.00 8.71 10.38
C ILE A 283 25.06 9.05 11.87
N SER A 284 24.91 10.32 12.23
CA SER A 284 24.81 10.75 13.64
C SER A 284 23.81 11.89 13.82
N MET A 285 23.25 12.01 15.02
CA MET A 285 22.27 13.05 15.36
C MET A 285 22.95 14.24 16.04
N SER A 286 22.85 15.42 15.44
CA SER A 286 23.32 16.69 16.02
C SER A 286 22.31 17.26 17.03
N ASN A 287 21.02 16.91 16.89
CA ASN A 287 19.92 17.38 17.72
C ASN A 287 19.68 16.46 18.94
N PRO A 288 19.61 16.99 20.19
CA PRO A 288 19.36 16.19 21.39
C PRO A 288 17.90 15.77 21.61
N THR A 289 16.96 16.41 20.92
CA THR A 289 15.52 16.23 21.11
C THR A 289 14.95 15.11 20.24
N TYR A 290 15.51 14.91 19.06
CA TYR A 290 14.99 13.97 18.07
C TYR A 290 16.01 12.91 17.72
N GLY A 291 15.53 11.71 17.42
CA GLY A 291 16.31 10.62 16.87
C GLY A 291 15.63 10.03 15.63
N ILE A 292 16.39 9.24 14.87
CA ILE A 292 15.92 8.54 13.69
C ILE A 292 15.98 7.03 13.91
N ALA A 293 15.03 6.31 13.32
CA ALA A 293 15.00 4.87 13.29
C ALA A 293 14.96 4.41 11.84
N LEU A 294 15.88 3.55 11.47
CA LEU A 294 15.78 2.80 10.23
C LEU A 294 14.72 1.71 10.40
N THR A 295 13.98 1.42 9.34
CA THR A 295 12.85 0.47 9.32
C THR A 295 13.14 -0.69 8.37
N GLU A 296 12.35 -1.75 8.44
CA GLU A 296 12.43 -2.87 7.47
C GLU A 296 12.26 -2.40 6.01
N ALA A 297 11.56 -1.28 5.81
CA ALA A 297 11.35 -0.65 4.53
C ALA A 297 12.45 0.35 4.12
N SER A 298 13.51 0.53 4.93
CA SER A 298 14.58 1.45 4.56
C SER A 298 15.36 0.95 3.35
N THR A 299 15.47 1.79 2.32
CA THR A 299 16.19 1.47 1.08
C THR A 299 17.21 2.55 0.73
N TYR A 300 18.29 2.14 0.07
CA TYR A 300 19.19 3.03 -0.63
C TYR A 300 18.65 3.31 -2.02
N ILE A 301 18.55 4.58 -2.39
CA ILE A 301 18.26 5.04 -3.74
C ILE A 301 19.55 5.61 -4.32
N VAL A 302 20.02 5.02 -5.41
CA VAL A 302 21.25 5.40 -6.11
C VAL A 302 20.88 5.90 -7.49
N MET A 303 21.25 7.14 -7.80
CA MET A 303 21.05 7.72 -9.12
C MET A 303 22.37 7.81 -9.87
N LEU A 304 22.36 7.42 -11.14
CA LEU A 304 23.50 7.51 -12.04
C LEU A 304 23.40 8.76 -12.95
N ASP A 305 24.54 9.19 -13.47
CA ASP A 305 24.67 10.39 -14.34
C ASP A 305 23.85 10.26 -15.64
N ASP A 306 23.53 9.04 -16.08
CA ASP A 306 22.67 8.75 -17.23
C ASP A 306 21.16 8.80 -16.93
N GLY A 307 20.80 9.03 -15.67
CA GLY A 307 19.42 9.11 -15.19
C GLY A 307 18.84 7.79 -14.66
N ASN A 308 19.59 6.69 -14.71
CA ASN A 308 19.14 5.42 -14.13
C ASN A 308 19.06 5.51 -12.60
N VAL A 309 18.02 4.89 -12.03
CA VAL A 309 17.78 4.84 -10.58
C VAL A 309 17.76 3.38 -10.14
N LEU A 310 18.60 3.05 -9.17
CA LEU A 310 18.75 1.72 -8.60
C LEU A 310 18.36 1.76 -7.12
N GLU A 311 17.68 0.71 -6.66
CA GLU A 311 17.17 0.60 -5.30
C GLU A 311 17.72 -0.65 -4.60
N TYR A 312 18.19 -0.50 -3.36
CA TYR A 312 18.77 -1.58 -2.57
C TYR A 312 18.23 -1.57 -1.15
N ASN A 313 17.82 -2.72 -0.60
CA ASN A 313 17.37 -2.80 0.78
C ASN A 313 18.54 -2.60 1.76
N VAL A 314 18.36 -1.75 2.78
CA VAL A 314 19.41 -1.39 3.75
C VAL A 314 19.83 -2.57 4.64
N PHE A 315 18.88 -3.43 4.97
CA PHE A 315 19.09 -4.60 5.81
C PHE A 315 19.28 -5.88 4.97
N GLY A 316 19.17 -5.79 3.64
CA GLY A 316 19.17 -6.95 2.75
C GLY A 316 18.04 -7.94 3.08
N GLU A 317 18.01 -9.07 2.37
CA GLU A 317 16.96 -10.09 2.56
C GLU A 317 17.21 -11.00 3.79
N HIS A 318 18.22 -10.70 4.61
CA HIS A 318 18.80 -11.62 5.59
C HIS A 318 19.23 -11.04 6.94
N LEU A 319 19.14 -9.74 7.18
CA LEU A 319 19.39 -9.21 8.52
C LEU A 319 18.09 -9.26 9.32
N ASN A 320 18.15 -9.87 10.50
CA ASN A 320 17.08 -9.77 11.49
C ASN A 320 16.95 -8.30 11.88
N TYR A 321 15.97 -7.63 11.27
CA TYR A 321 15.66 -6.26 11.63
C TYR A 321 15.45 -6.18 13.14
N ASN A 322 16.16 -5.24 13.76
CA ASN A 322 16.02 -4.98 15.18
C ASN A 322 15.73 -3.49 15.36
N ALA A 323 14.45 -3.19 15.63
CA ALA A 323 13.96 -1.84 15.81
C ALA A 323 14.81 -1.03 16.80
N PHE A 324 15.27 -1.65 17.90
CA PHE A 324 16.06 -0.97 18.92
C PHE A 324 17.52 -0.77 18.51
N ALA A 325 18.12 -1.72 17.79
CA ALA A 325 19.50 -1.61 17.31
C ALA A 325 19.63 -0.63 16.14
N ASN A 326 18.53 -0.27 15.50
CA ASN A 326 18.48 0.59 14.31
C ASN A 326 18.06 2.03 14.63
N ILE A 327 17.98 2.36 15.92
CA ILE A 327 17.73 3.71 16.42
C ILE A 327 19.05 4.46 16.59
N ILE A 328 19.08 5.70 16.08
CA ILE A 328 20.17 6.66 16.24
C ILE A 328 19.58 7.92 16.89
N GLY A 329 20.13 8.33 18.02
CA GLY A 329 19.62 9.44 18.80
C GLY A 329 20.57 9.77 19.94
N LYS A 330 20.70 11.06 20.24
CA LYS A 330 21.65 11.53 21.26
C LYS A 330 21.27 11.00 22.64
N GLY A 331 22.19 10.30 23.32
CA GLY A 331 21.92 9.63 24.60
C GLY A 331 21.24 8.26 24.49
N ILE A 332 20.99 7.76 23.29
CA ILE A 332 20.55 6.38 23.01
C ILE A 332 21.68 5.65 22.28
N ARG A 333 21.99 6.15 21.08
CA ARG A 333 23.10 5.72 20.23
C ARG A 333 23.46 6.93 19.36
N ASP A 334 24.53 7.62 19.73
CA ASP A 334 24.86 8.93 19.16
C ASP A 334 25.19 8.86 17.65
N TYR A 335 25.64 7.70 17.16
CA TYR A 335 25.91 7.45 15.75
C TYR A 335 25.59 5.99 15.36
N GLY A 336 25.28 5.76 14.08
CA GLY A 336 25.15 4.44 13.47
C GLY A 336 26.04 4.34 12.23
N ASP A 337 26.88 3.32 12.19
CA ASP A 337 27.61 2.94 10.98
C ASP A 337 26.69 2.11 10.09
N LEU A 338 26.48 2.58 8.87
CA LEU A 338 25.76 1.80 7.87
C LEU A 338 26.65 0.65 7.42
N SER A 339 26.12 -0.57 7.51
CA SER A 339 26.80 -1.77 7.03
C SER A 339 27.19 -1.60 5.57
N THR A 340 28.39 -2.06 5.22
CA THR A 340 28.87 -2.06 3.84
C THR A 340 27.86 -2.76 2.94
N ILE A 341 27.48 -2.08 1.87
CA ILE A 341 26.57 -2.61 0.85
C ILE A 341 27.26 -2.68 -0.51
N ASN A 342 26.98 -3.76 -1.23
CA ASN A 342 27.38 -3.91 -2.63
C ASN A 342 26.24 -3.41 -3.54
N LEU A 343 26.51 -2.34 -4.27
CA LEU A 343 25.64 -1.75 -5.27
C LEU A 343 25.90 -2.43 -6.63
N TYR A 344 25.13 -3.48 -6.92
CA TYR A 344 25.22 -4.24 -8.18
C TYR A 344 24.56 -3.50 -9.35
N GLY A 345 25.11 -3.63 -10.56
CA GLY A 345 24.67 -2.88 -11.74
C GLY A 345 25.40 -1.54 -11.91
N ILE A 346 26.51 -1.34 -11.18
CA ILE A 346 27.34 -0.14 -11.24
C ILE A 346 28.77 -0.54 -11.61
N SER A 347 29.11 -0.33 -12.89
CA SER A 347 30.43 -0.66 -13.44
C SER A 347 31.51 0.38 -13.15
N ASP A 348 31.13 1.62 -12.84
CA ASP A 348 32.05 2.71 -12.48
C ASP A 348 31.43 3.60 -11.39
N THR A 349 32.07 3.66 -10.22
CA THR A 349 31.64 4.53 -9.11
C THR A 349 31.53 6.01 -9.49
N ASN A 350 32.28 6.48 -10.49
CA ASN A 350 32.22 7.88 -10.92
C ASN A 350 30.90 8.25 -11.59
N THR A 351 30.11 7.28 -12.04
CA THR A 351 28.80 7.54 -12.64
C THR A 351 27.71 7.77 -11.59
N ILE A 352 28.00 7.62 -10.30
CA ILE A 352 27.01 7.86 -9.23
C ILE A 352 26.87 9.37 -9.00
N SER A 353 25.66 9.88 -9.23
CA SER A 353 25.33 11.30 -9.01
C SER A 353 24.97 11.57 -7.54
N TYR A 354 24.14 10.71 -6.94
CA TYR A 354 23.80 10.78 -5.51
C TYR A 354 23.37 9.43 -4.94
N ILE A 355 23.46 9.31 -3.61
CA ILE A 355 22.93 8.20 -2.81
C ILE A 355 22.06 8.77 -1.69
N LYS A 356 20.82 8.28 -1.61
CA LYS A 356 19.88 8.60 -0.54
C LYS A 356 19.49 7.35 0.23
N LEU A 357 19.12 7.55 1.49
CA LEU A 357 18.51 6.57 2.37
C LEU A 357 17.06 6.97 2.60
N THR A 358 16.11 6.06 2.38
CA THR A 358 14.67 6.31 2.51
C THR A 358 14.03 5.41 3.58
N GLY A 359 12.72 5.56 3.81
CA GLY A 359 11.99 4.71 4.76
C GLY A 359 12.42 4.92 6.21
N ILE A 360 12.76 6.16 6.59
CA ILE A 360 13.27 6.51 7.92
C ILE A 360 12.15 7.09 8.78
N ASN A 361 12.10 6.69 10.05
CA ASN A 361 11.17 7.25 11.02
C ASN A 361 11.88 8.23 11.96
N LEU A 362 11.26 9.38 12.24
CA LEU A 362 11.68 10.35 13.24
C LEU A 362 10.88 10.13 14.53
N PHE A 363 11.55 10.13 15.67
CA PHE A 363 10.93 10.02 16.98
C PHE A 363 11.54 11.03 17.96
N GLN A 364 10.89 11.21 19.12
CA GLN A 364 11.41 12.07 20.20
C GLN A 364 12.26 11.23 21.16
N VAL A 365 13.47 11.68 21.51
CA VAL A 365 14.42 10.87 22.33
C VAL A 365 13.83 10.44 23.68
N ASN A 366 12.95 11.26 24.27
CA ASN A 366 12.26 10.95 25.52
C ASN A 366 11.04 10.02 25.36
N ASN A 367 10.64 9.67 24.13
CA ASN A 367 9.56 8.73 23.84
C ASN A 367 9.81 8.02 22.49
N ILE A 368 10.71 7.05 22.50
CA ILE A 368 11.19 6.33 21.31
C ILE A 368 10.10 5.53 20.57
N ASN A 369 8.98 5.23 21.23
CA ASN A 369 7.86 4.49 20.65
C ASN A 369 6.89 5.38 19.87
N ALA A 370 6.99 6.70 20.01
CA ALA A 370 6.13 7.66 19.32
C ALA A 370 6.82 8.16 18.04
N ILE A 371 6.40 7.62 16.90
CA ILE A 371 6.82 8.12 15.58
C ILE A 371 6.17 9.48 15.36
N ILE A 372 7.01 10.51 15.24
CA ILE A 372 6.60 11.89 14.93
C ILE A 372 6.35 12.04 13.44
N LYS A 373 7.21 11.41 12.63
CA LYS A 373 7.11 11.43 11.18
C LYS A 373 7.75 10.18 10.59
N ASP A 374 7.11 9.61 9.59
CA ASP A 374 7.52 8.41 8.88
C ASP A 374 7.94 8.71 7.44
N ASN A 375 8.56 7.70 6.82
CA ASN A 375 8.98 7.67 5.42
C ASN A 375 9.83 8.88 5.00
N LEU A 376 10.79 9.24 5.86
CA LEU A 376 11.74 10.31 5.62
C LEU A 376 12.94 9.83 4.80
N GLU A 377 13.63 10.79 4.20
CA GLU A 377 14.83 10.56 3.39
C GLU A 377 16.02 11.35 3.93
N ILE A 378 17.21 10.76 3.84
CA ILE A 378 18.49 11.39 4.17
C ILE A 378 19.41 11.25 2.98
N GLU A 379 19.99 12.36 2.53
CA GLU A 379 21.06 12.33 1.54
C GLU A 379 22.36 11.86 2.21
N LEU A 380 22.95 10.80 1.66
CA LEU A 380 24.19 10.23 2.18
C LEU A 380 25.41 10.65 1.36
N TYR A 381 25.23 10.87 0.07
CA TYR A 381 26.28 11.28 -0.85
C TYR A 381 25.67 12.05 -2.01
N SER A 382 26.34 13.11 -2.44
CA SER A 382 26.10 13.80 -3.70
C SER A 382 27.46 14.18 -4.29
N LYS A 383 27.58 14.04 -5.60
CA LYS A 383 28.79 14.38 -6.36
C LYS A 383 29.03 15.89 -6.46
#